data_AF-A0A348B5Z7-F1
#
_entry.id   AF-A0A348B5Z7-F1
#
_cell.length_a   1.000
_cell.length_b   1.000
_cell.length_c   1.000
_cell.angle_alpha   90.00
_cell.angle_beta   90.00
_cell.angle_gamma   90.00
#
_symmetry.space_group_name_H-M   'P 1'
#
loop_
_entity.id
_entity.type
_entity.pdbx_description
1 polymer ?
#
loop_
_entity_poly.entity_id
_entity_poly.type
_entity_poly.pdbx_seq_one_letter_code
_entity_poly.pdbx_strand_id
1 'polypeptide(L)'
;MEDFHEVLASRDPELLESWSEVWSRAFKFTSLDSKTVSLIRMAVVSALRHEKAIEHSMDQAVAAGATPEEILDAIKVAFIFTGVPTLVTALSIYKRKFGV
;
A
#
# COMPACT_ATOMS: atom_id res chain seq x y z
N MET A 1 4.03 -0.28 14.32
CA MET A 1 4.78 0.97 14.09
C MET A 1 5.94 0.57 13.20
N GLU A 2 6.14 1.23 12.05
CA GLU A 2 7.26 0.84 11.16
C GLU A 2 8.59 1.18 11.82
N ASP A 3 9.64 0.38 11.58
CA ASP A 3 10.96 0.52 12.20
C ASP A 3 11.51 1.95 12.13
N PHE A 4 11.21 2.69 11.06
CA PHE A 4 11.67 4.07 10.89
C PHE A 4 11.02 5.05 11.87
N HIS A 5 9.78 4.83 12.31
CA HIS A 5 9.11 5.70 13.29
C HIS A 5 9.83 5.65 14.64
N GLU A 6 10.27 4.46 15.07
CA GLU A 6 11.02 4.28 16.33
C GLU A 6 12.41 4.96 16.25
N VAL A 7 13.08 4.79 15.11
CA VAL A 7 14.37 5.44 14.86
C VAL A 7 14.23 6.96 14.84
N LEU A 8 13.25 7.52 14.11
CA LEU A 8 13.07 8.96 14.04
C LEU A 8 12.58 9.54 15.38
N ALA A 9 11.66 8.87 16.09
CA ALA A 9 11.22 9.34 17.40
C ALA A 9 12.39 9.47 18.40
N SER A 10 13.39 8.61 18.30
CA SER A 10 14.56 8.63 19.18
C SER A 10 15.71 9.50 18.69
N ARG A 11 15.87 9.69 17.38
CA ARG A 11 17.05 10.35 16.78
C ARG A 11 16.77 11.70 16.13
N ASP A 12 15.55 11.89 15.61
CA ASP A 12 15.13 13.09 14.89
C ASP A 12 13.59 13.25 14.95
N PRO A 13 13.05 13.63 16.13
CA PRO A 13 11.62 13.74 16.33
C PRO A 13 10.98 14.88 15.52
N GLU A 14 11.74 15.93 15.18
CA GLU A 14 11.26 17.04 14.36
C GLU A 14 10.99 16.58 12.91
N LEU A 15 11.85 15.72 12.36
CA LEU A 15 11.59 15.10 11.07
C LEU A 15 10.38 14.16 11.13
N LEU A 16 10.21 13.39 12.21
CA LEU A 16 9.03 12.53 12.37
C LEU A 16 7.73 13.33 12.42
N GLU A 17 7.72 14.46 13.14
CA GLU A 17 6.58 15.37 13.21
C GLU A 17 6.27 15.94 11.82
N SER A 18 7.29 16.46 11.12
CA SER A 18 7.14 16.98 9.76
C SER A 18 6.60 15.93 8.79
N TRP A 19 7.11 14.70 8.86
CA TRP A 19 6.61 13.58 8.07
C TRP A 19 5.13 13.28 8.37
N SER A 20 4.76 13.24 9.65
CA SER A 20 3.39 12.96 10.09
C SER A 20 2.42 14.06 9.65
N GLU A 21 2.84 15.32 9.70
CA GLU A 21 2.06 16.45 9.21
C GLU A 21 1.83 16.37 7.70
N VAL A 22 2.89 16.13 6.91
CA VAL A 22 2.77 15.96 5.46
C VAL A 22 1.80 14.82 5.16
N TRP A 23 1.92 13.70 5.87
CA TRP A 23 1.08 12.54 5.61
C TRP A 23 -0.39 12.77 5.97
N SER A 24 -0.66 13.35 7.13
CA SER A 24 -2.04 13.68 7.54
C SER A 24 -2.73 14.71 6.64
N ARG A 25 -1.97 15.65 6.05
CA ARG A 25 -2.51 16.68 5.16
C ARG A 25 -2.65 16.18 3.72
N ALA A 26 -1.62 15.54 3.18
CA ALA A 26 -1.60 15.10 1.79
C ALA A 26 -2.48 13.87 1.55
N PHE A 27 -2.58 12.98 2.56
CA PHE A 27 -3.34 11.74 2.47
C PHE A 27 -4.76 11.87 3.06
N LYS A 28 -5.35 13.06 2.95
CA LYS A 28 -6.73 13.36 3.33
C LYS A 28 -7.58 13.60 2.09
N PHE A 29 -8.46 12.65 1.79
CA PHE A 29 -9.33 12.72 0.62
C PHE A 29 -10.78 12.94 1.06
N THR A 30 -11.48 13.84 0.38
CA THR A 30 -12.90 14.15 0.65
C THR A 30 -13.85 13.56 -0.38
N SER A 31 -13.34 13.27 -1.58
CA SER A 31 -14.15 12.82 -2.72
C SER A 31 -14.04 11.33 -3.02
N LEU A 32 -13.06 10.66 -2.42
CA LEU A 32 -12.84 9.21 -2.55
C LEU A 32 -12.93 8.59 -1.16
N ASP A 33 -13.65 7.48 -1.06
CA ASP A 33 -13.70 6.71 0.19
C ASP A 33 -12.35 6.01 0.47
N SER A 34 -12.17 5.57 1.72
CA SER A 34 -10.93 4.93 2.18
C SER A 34 -10.59 3.65 1.41
N LYS A 35 -11.60 2.89 0.98
CA LYS A 35 -11.41 1.65 0.24
C LYS A 35 -10.86 1.95 -1.16
N THR A 36 -11.47 2.92 -1.84
CA THR A 36 -11.07 3.38 -3.17
C THR A 36 -9.65 3.92 -3.16
N VAL A 37 -9.29 4.78 -2.21
CA VAL A 37 -7.92 5.29 -2.03
C VAL A 37 -6.93 4.13 -1.82
N SER A 38 -7.29 3.15 -1.01
CA SER A 38 -6.41 2.01 -0.72
C SER A 38 -6.23 1.09 -1.92
N LEU A 39 -7.26 0.88 -2.74
CA LEU A 39 -7.16 0.12 -4.00
C LEU A 39 -6.32 0.85 -5.05
N ILE A 40 -6.43 2.18 -5.16
CA ILE A 40 -5.55 2.99 -6.00
C ILE A 40 -4.10 2.86 -5.55
N ARG A 41 -3.85 3.01 -4.24
CA ARG A 41 -2.53 2.80 -3.66
C ARG A 41 -2.00 1.40 -3.94
N MET A 42 -2.84 0.37 -3.82
CA MET A 42 -2.46 -1.02 -4.13
C MET A 42 -1.95 -1.12 -5.57
N ALA A 43 -2.68 -0.58 -6.54
CA ALA A 43 -2.25 -0.60 -7.94
C ALA A 43 -0.91 0.13 -8.15
N VAL A 44 -0.75 1.33 -7.58
CA VAL A 44 0.49 2.12 -7.67
C VAL A 44 1.67 1.39 -7.03
N VAL A 45 1.50 0.85 -5.83
CA VAL A 45 2.58 0.18 -5.10
C VAL A 45 2.95 -1.16 -5.75
N SER A 46 1.97 -1.90 -6.29
CA SER A 46 2.24 -3.08 -7.11
C SER A 46 3.12 -2.76 -8.31
N ALA A 47 2.86 -1.65 -9.01
CA ALA A 47 3.67 -1.19 -10.13
C ALA A 47 5.14 -0.89 -9.75
N LEU A 48 5.40 -0.48 -8.50
CA LEU A 48 6.76 -0.26 -7.99
C LEU A 48 7.52 -1.55 -7.66
N ARG A 49 6.82 -2.69 -7.54
CA ARG A 49 7.40 -4.03 -7.30
C ARG A 49 8.28 -4.13 -6.04
N HIS A 50 7.99 -3.31 -5.02
CA HIS A 50 8.68 -3.37 -3.73
C HIS A 50 7.90 -4.27 -2.76
N GLU A 51 8.40 -5.48 -2.49
CA GLU A 51 7.66 -6.55 -1.80
C GLU A 51 7.03 -6.12 -0.47
N LYS A 52 7.84 -5.55 0.44
CA LYS A 52 7.33 -5.09 1.74
C LYS A 52 6.25 -4.00 1.62
N ALA A 53 6.36 -3.15 0.60
CA ALA A 53 5.38 -2.09 0.38
C ALA A 53 4.08 -2.66 -0.20
N ILE A 54 4.17 -3.67 -1.07
CA ILE A 54 3.02 -4.39 -1.60
C ILE A 54 2.28 -5.09 -0.47
N GLU A 55 2.99 -5.83 0.38
CA GLU A 55 2.42 -6.50 1.55
C GLU A 55 1.70 -5.52 2.48
N HIS A 56 2.38 -4.44 2.86
CA HIS A 56 1.79 -3.37 3.67
C HIS A 56 0.58 -2.71 2.99
N SER A 57 0.59 -2.55 1.66
CA SER A 57 -0.56 -1.99 0.93
C SER A 57 -1.75 -2.94 0.86
N MET A 58 -1.53 -4.25 0.82
CA MET A 58 -2.61 -5.24 0.97
C MET A 58 -3.23 -5.16 2.36
N ASP A 59 -2.43 -5.06 3.42
CA ASP A 59 -2.94 -4.89 4.79
C ASP A 59 -3.83 -3.65 4.93
N GLN A 60 -3.40 -2.54 4.32
CA GLN A 60 -4.12 -1.28 4.37
C GLN A 60 -5.41 -1.33 3.55
N ALA A 61 -5.41 -2.01 2.40
CA ALA A 61 -6.62 -2.26 1.63
C ALA A 61 -7.64 -3.12 2.40
N VAL A 62 -7.19 -4.20 3.04
CA VAL A 62 -8.06 -5.04 3.89
C VAL A 62 -8.61 -4.24 5.07
N ALA A 63 -7.77 -3.46 5.75
CA ALA A 63 -8.19 -2.59 6.86
C ALA A 63 -9.22 -1.54 6.42
N ALA A 64 -9.16 -1.10 5.16
CA ALA A 64 -10.14 -0.21 4.56
C ALA A 64 -11.41 -0.93 4.05
N GLY A 65 -11.52 -2.25 4.24
CA GLY A 65 -12.68 -3.06 3.87
C GLY A 65 -12.65 -3.64 2.46
N ALA A 66 -11.48 -3.67 1.80
CA ALA A 66 -11.34 -4.32 0.50
C ALA A 66 -11.33 -5.85 0.63
N THR A 67 -11.99 -6.54 -0.32
CA THR A 67 -11.92 -8.00 -0.41
C THR A 67 -10.64 -8.45 -1.15
N PRO A 68 -10.22 -9.72 -0.99
CA PRO A 68 -9.12 -10.27 -1.80
C PRO A 68 -9.35 -10.12 -3.31
N GLU A 69 -10.59 -10.30 -3.78
CA GLU A 69 -10.95 -10.15 -5.19
C GLU A 69 -10.74 -8.71 -5.68
N GLU A 70 -11.14 -7.70 -4.89
CA GLU A 70 -10.90 -6.29 -5.22
C GLU A 70 -9.41 -5.96 -5.28
N ILE A 71 -8.60 -6.53 -4.37
CA ILE A 71 -7.14 -6.40 -4.38
C ILE A 71 -6.53 -7.05 -5.63
N LEU A 72 -6.99 -8.25 -5.99
CA LEU A 72 -6.57 -8.93 -7.21
C LEU A 72 -6.88 -8.10 -8.45
N ASP A 73 -8.04 -7.45 -8.50
CA ASP A 73 -8.40 -6.58 -9.63
C ASP A 73 -7.51 -5.32 -9.69
N ALA A 74 -7.16 -4.70 -8.56
CA ALA A 74 -6.18 -3.61 -8.52
C ALA A 74 -4.79 -4.05 -9.05
N ILE A 75 -4.34 -5.26 -8.72
CA ILE A 75 -3.10 -5.84 -9.24
C ILE A 75 -3.17 -6.06 -10.75
N LYS A 76 -4.30 -6.55 -11.28
CA LYS A 76 -4.52 -6.71 -12.73
C LYS A 76 -4.47 -5.36 -13.45
N VAL A 77 -5.07 -4.32 -12.88
CA VAL A 77 -4.97 -2.95 -13.44
C VAL A 77 -3.51 -2.52 -13.50
N ALA A 78 -2.74 -2.65 -12.42
CA ALA A 78 -1.31 -2.31 -12.42
C ALA A 78 -0.51 -3.08 -13.48
N PHE A 79 -0.80 -4.37 -13.63
CA PHE A 79 -0.16 -5.26 -14.60
C PHE A 79 -0.33 -4.76 -16.04
N ILE A 80 -1.52 -4.29 -16.44
CA ILE A 80 -1.77 -3.81 -17.81
C ILE A 80 -0.77 -2.72 -18.23
N PHE A 81 -0.30 -1.89 -17.29
CA PHE A 81 0.60 -0.78 -17.58
C PHE A 81 2.08 -1.07 -17.27
N THR A 82 2.39 -2.15 -16.54
CA THR A 82 3.76 -2.42 -16.04
C THR A 82 4.31 -3.81 -16.36
N GLY A 83 3.48 -4.68 -16.94
CA GLY A 83 3.86 -5.99 -17.44
C GLY A 83 3.94 -7.09 -16.38
N VAL A 84 4.25 -8.30 -16.86
CA VAL A 84 4.26 -9.56 -16.09
C VAL A 84 5.06 -9.51 -14.77
N PRO A 85 6.21 -8.79 -14.65
CA PRO A 85 6.92 -8.72 -13.38
C PRO A 85 6.07 -8.25 -12.20
N THR A 86 5.09 -7.38 -12.43
CA THR A 86 4.15 -6.93 -11.40
C THR A 86 3.28 -8.07 -10.88
N LEU A 87 2.82 -8.96 -11.77
CA LEU A 87 2.07 -10.15 -11.37
C LEU A 87 2.95 -11.10 -10.56
N VAL A 88 4.18 -11.36 -11.01
CA VAL A 88 5.10 -12.28 -10.32
C VAL A 88 5.30 -11.85 -8.87
N THR A 89 5.64 -10.59 -8.65
CA THR A 89 5.89 -10.06 -7.30
C THR A 89 4.60 -9.98 -6.49
N ALA A 90 3.55 -9.35 -7.01
CA ALA A 90 2.34 -9.09 -6.25
C ALA A 90 1.54 -10.38 -5.97
N LEU A 91 1.43 -11.30 -6.92
CA LEU A 91 0.66 -12.55 -6.73
C LEU A 91 1.38 -13.53 -5.80
N SER A 92 2.72 -13.51 -5.75
CA SER A 92 3.47 -14.29 -4.75
C SER A 92 3.08 -13.90 -3.33
N ILE A 93 2.99 -12.59 -3.06
CA ILE A 93 2.57 -12.06 -1.75
C ILE A 93 1.09 -12.31 -1.50
N TYR A 94 0.24 -12.05 -2.51
CA TYR A 94 -1.20 -12.29 -2.47
C TYR A 94 -1.52 -13.73 -2.05
N LYS A 95 -0.86 -14.70 -2.70
CA LYS A 95 -0.99 -16.13 -2.40
C LYS A 95 -0.65 -16.45 -0.94
N ARG A 96 0.48 -15.93 -0.43
CA ARG A 96 0.87 -16.14 0.97
C ARG A 96 -0.17 -15.57 1.95
N LYS A 97 -0.79 -14.45 1.59
CA LYS A 97 -1.71 -13.73 2.48
C LYS A 97 -3.12 -14.29 2.49
N PHE A 98 -3.65 -14.69 1.33
CA PHE A 98 -5.04 -15.11 1.18
C PHE A 98 -5.24 -16.62 0.96
N GLY A 99 -4.15 -17.40 0.87
CA GLY A 99 -4.22 -18.86 0.91
C GLY A 99 -4.80 -19.52 -0.36
N VAL A 100 -4.58 -18.92 -1.54
CA VAL A 100 -4.99 -19.45 -2.86
C VAL A 100 -3.86 -20.07 -3.66
#